data_AF-T1XKR6-F1
#
_entry.id   AF-T1XKR6-F1
#
_cell.length_a   1.000
_cell.length_b   1.000
_cell.length_c   1.000
_cell.angle_alpha   90.00
_cell.angle_beta   90.00
_cell.angle_gamma   90.00
#
_symmetry.space_group_name_H-M   'P 1'
#
loop_
_entity.id
_entity.type
_entity.pdbx_description
1 polymer ?
#
loop_
_entity_poly.entity_id
_entity_poly.type
_entity_poly.pdbx_seq_one_letter_code
_entity_poly.pdbx_strand_id
1 'polypeptide(L)'
;MATRKRVESWVVTDEFWRRVEPLIPVRERPADKEYLRKAGAGRPPKPARQVFEAIVFVLRTGCQWKALPKERFGSASAVHKRFLEWEAAGVFEAIWKAGLAEYDQMEGIAWRWQSIDGAMFKAPLAQEAVGRNPTGRGKGSKRHLLVDGRGVPLSRVATGANEHDVTQLDAALQAIVVKRKRPSQRRSKHLCADGGYRGRRALQIIESHGYIPHVVDRSKAVDAKRRDPTKRARRWGVEVCHSWFNRFRKLLVRYEKLERSFVALNHIAAAIIAFRKVSLKINIIYG
;
A
#
# COMPACT_ATOMS: atom_id res chain seq x y z
N MET A 1 -19.16 19.05 -19.30
CA MET A 1 -18.44 18.01 -18.53
C MET A 1 -17.08 17.80 -19.16
N ALA A 2 -15.98 18.04 -18.45
CA ALA A 2 -14.64 17.82 -19.01
C ALA A 2 -14.36 16.31 -19.16
N THR A 3 -14.04 15.88 -20.38
CA THR A 3 -13.77 14.49 -20.73
C THR A 3 -12.49 14.02 -20.05
N ARG A 4 -12.58 13.07 -19.11
CA ARG A 4 -11.40 12.48 -18.45
C ARG A 4 -10.57 11.71 -19.49
N LYS A 5 -9.41 12.24 -19.87
CA LYS A 5 -8.45 11.55 -20.76
C LYS A 5 -7.98 10.26 -20.08
N ARG A 6 -8.22 9.10 -20.71
CA ARG A 6 -7.77 7.80 -20.21
C ARG A 6 -6.28 7.65 -20.52
N VAL A 7 -5.51 7.27 -19.51
CA VAL A 7 -4.06 7.04 -19.59
C VAL A 7 -3.80 5.59 -19.17
N GLU A 8 -2.81 4.92 -19.77
CA GLU A 8 -2.48 3.55 -19.39
C GLU A 8 -2.12 3.43 -17.91
N SER A 9 -2.41 2.26 -17.32
CA SER A 9 -2.27 2.08 -15.88
C SER A 9 -0.84 2.14 -15.32
N TRP A 10 0.15 2.07 -16.19
CA TRP A 10 1.58 2.10 -15.87
C TRP A 10 2.27 3.39 -16.31
N VAL A 11 1.52 4.37 -16.80
CA VAL A 11 2.05 5.68 -17.18
C VAL A 11 1.88 6.66 -16.02
N VAL A 12 2.97 7.34 -15.68
CA VAL A 12 2.97 8.43 -14.70
C VAL A 12 2.61 9.72 -15.42
N THR A 13 1.43 10.26 -15.13
CA THR A 13 1.01 11.57 -15.65
C THR A 13 1.83 12.70 -15.03
N ASP A 14 1.90 13.85 -15.70
CA ASP A 14 2.56 15.04 -15.13
C ASP A 14 1.94 15.44 -13.78
N GLU A 15 0.61 15.28 -13.67
CA GLU A 15 -0.14 15.55 -12.46
C GLU A 15 0.26 14.61 -11.31
N PHE A 16 0.50 13.33 -11.61
CA PHE A 16 1.04 12.41 -10.61
C PHE A 16 2.48 12.75 -10.25
N TRP A 17 3.30 13.05 -11.27
CA TRP A 17 4.71 13.39 -11.08
C TRP A 17 4.88 14.63 -10.19
N ARG A 18 4.08 15.69 -10.38
CA ARG A 18 4.11 16.90 -9.54
C ARG A 18 3.91 16.64 -8.05
N ARG A 19 3.19 15.58 -7.67
CA ARG A 19 3.01 15.18 -6.26
C ARG A 19 4.19 14.41 -5.71
N VAL A 20 4.87 13.67 -6.58
CA VAL A 20 5.95 12.75 -6.20
C VAL A 20 7.31 13.46 -6.21
N GLU A 21 7.54 14.34 -7.17
CA GLU A 21 8.81 15.04 -7.40
C GLU A 21 9.37 15.74 -6.15
N PRO A 22 8.57 16.50 -5.36
CA PRO A 22 9.08 17.16 -4.15
C PRO A 22 9.50 16.18 -3.04
N LEU A 23 9.06 14.92 -3.11
CA LEU A 23 9.36 13.88 -2.13
C LEU A 23 10.60 13.06 -2.52
N ILE A 24 11.17 13.29 -3.71
CA ILE A 24 12.38 12.62 -4.16
C ILE A 24 13.60 13.38 -3.61
N PRO A 25 14.50 12.72 -2.86
CA PRO A 25 15.71 13.36 -2.36
C PRO A 25 16.57 13.90 -3.50
N VAL A 26 16.94 15.17 -3.41
CA VAL A 26 17.92 15.77 -4.31
C VAL A 26 19.28 15.22 -3.94
N ARG A 27 20.01 14.75 -4.95
CA ARG A 27 21.36 14.21 -4.73
C ARG A 27 22.35 15.35 -4.65
N GLU A 28 22.79 15.64 -3.45
CA GLU A 28 23.91 16.55 -3.22
C GLU A 28 25.23 15.80 -3.40
N ARG A 29 26.22 16.47 -3.99
CA ARG A 29 27.58 15.96 -4.03
C ARG A 29 28.24 16.37 -2.71
N PRO A 30 28.78 15.42 -1.91
CA PRO A 30 29.62 15.76 -0.78
C PRO A 30 30.68 16.80 -1.20
N ALA A 31 30.63 17.98 -0.57
CA ALA A 31 31.51 19.10 -0.90
C ALA A 31 32.97 18.83 -0.51
N ASP A 32 33.18 17.89 0.42
CA ASP A 32 34.43 17.39 0.96
C ASP A 32 35.14 16.38 0.05
N LYS A 33 34.49 15.91 -1.03
CA LYS A 33 35.09 14.94 -1.96
C LYS A 33 35.58 15.60 -3.24
N GLU A 34 36.88 15.46 -3.46
CA GLU A 34 37.49 15.82 -4.73
C GLU A 34 37.15 14.75 -5.79
N TYR A 35 36.29 15.11 -6.74
CA TYR A 35 35.84 14.20 -7.79
C TYR A 35 36.81 14.21 -8.97
N LEU A 36 37.81 13.32 -8.93
CA LEU A 36 38.67 13.06 -10.08
C LEU A 36 37.86 12.34 -11.17
N ARG A 37 37.38 13.08 -12.18
CA ARG A 37 36.77 12.49 -13.39
C ARG A 37 37.87 11.83 -14.23
N LYS A 38 38.06 10.52 -14.08
CA LYS A 38 38.79 9.72 -15.09
C LYS A 38 38.01 9.75 -16.41
N ALA A 39 38.70 9.85 -17.54
CA ALA A 39 38.07 9.71 -18.86
C ALA A 39 37.33 8.37 -18.93
N GLY A 40 36.02 8.40 -19.23
CA GLY A 40 35.15 7.21 -19.22
C GLY A 40 34.53 6.84 -17.86
N ALA A 41 34.82 7.57 -16.77
CA ALA A 41 34.24 7.29 -15.46
C ALA A 41 32.91 8.03 -15.22
N GLY A 42 31.85 7.23 -15.05
CA GLY A 42 30.57 7.65 -14.47
C GLY A 42 29.53 8.14 -15.47
N ARG A 43 28.57 7.26 -15.81
CA ARG A 43 27.35 7.69 -16.54
C ARG A 43 26.52 8.59 -15.62
N PRO A 44 25.99 9.74 -16.10
CA PRO A 44 25.12 10.58 -15.27
C PRO A 44 23.95 9.76 -14.70
N PRO A 45 23.51 10.09 -13.48
CA PRO A 45 22.37 9.43 -12.87
C PRO A 45 21.13 9.59 -13.76
N LYS A 46 20.27 8.58 -13.76
CA LYS A 46 19.02 8.62 -14.50
C LYS A 46 18.10 9.72 -13.93
N PRO A 47 17.34 10.44 -14.77
CA PRO A 47 16.33 11.37 -14.31
C PRO A 47 15.36 10.70 -13.33
N ALA A 48 15.01 11.39 -12.24
CA ALA A 48 14.16 10.84 -11.19
C ALA A 48 12.81 10.36 -11.75
N ARG A 49 12.19 11.14 -12.64
CA ARG A 49 10.95 10.77 -13.32
C ARG A 49 11.05 9.45 -14.07
N GLN A 50 12.13 9.25 -14.83
CA GLN A 50 12.36 8.01 -15.59
C GLN A 50 12.48 6.79 -14.64
N VAL A 51 13.14 6.96 -13.50
CA VAL A 51 13.26 5.90 -12.48
C VAL A 51 11.90 5.59 -11.87
N PHE A 52 11.14 6.61 -11.49
CA PHE A 52 9.82 6.45 -10.89
C PHE A 52 8.83 5.80 -11.86
N GLU A 53 8.82 6.23 -13.12
CA GLU A 53 8.04 5.58 -14.19
C GLU A 53 8.40 4.10 -14.35
N ALA A 54 9.69 3.75 -14.32
CA ALA A 54 10.12 2.36 -14.39
C ALA A 54 9.62 1.54 -13.19
N ILE A 55 9.65 2.10 -11.98
CA ILE A 55 9.14 1.43 -10.77
C ILE A 55 7.62 1.20 -10.87
N VAL A 56 6.87 2.22 -11.29
CA VAL A 56 5.41 2.09 -11.52
C VAL A 56 5.12 1.06 -12.61
N PHE A 57 5.93 1.02 -13.67
CA PHE A 57 5.82 0.02 -14.72
C PHE A 57 6.01 -1.40 -14.18
N VAL A 58 7.07 -1.66 -13.40
CA VAL A 58 7.29 -2.97 -12.74
C VAL A 58 6.11 -3.31 -11.83
N LEU A 59 5.67 -2.36 -11.00
CA LEU A 59 4.60 -2.55 -10.03
C LEU A 59 3.27 -2.96 -10.70
N ARG A 60 2.94 -2.31 -11.82
CA ARG A 60 1.69 -2.52 -12.56
C ARG A 60 1.71 -3.76 -13.44
N THR A 61 2.76 -3.94 -14.24
CA THR A 61 2.87 -5.07 -15.18
C THR A 61 3.23 -6.37 -14.49
N GLY A 62 3.95 -6.30 -13.35
CA GLY A 62 4.48 -7.47 -12.67
C GLY A 62 5.73 -8.05 -13.32
N CYS A 63 6.32 -7.36 -14.32
CA CYS A 63 7.53 -7.85 -14.96
C CYS A 63 8.69 -7.98 -13.96
N GLN A 64 9.66 -8.83 -14.28
CA GLN A 64 10.89 -8.88 -13.52
C GLN A 64 11.68 -7.59 -13.72
N TRP A 65 12.47 -7.18 -12.72
CA TRP A 65 13.33 -5.99 -12.83
C TRP A 65 14.24 -6.04 -14.06
N LYS A 66 14.85 -7.21 -14.34
CA LYS A 66 15.71 -7.42 -15.52
C LYS A 66 14.97 -7.42 -16.86
N ALA A 67 13.65 -7.56 -16.85
CA ALA A 67 12.80 -7.52 -18.03
C ALA A 67 12.24 -6.12 -18.33
N LEU A 68 12.70 -5.08 -17.61
CA LEU A 68 12.36 -3.70 -17.92
C LEU A 68 12.83 -3.34 -19.35
N PRO A 69 11.97 -2.73 -20.19
CA PRO A 69 12.33 -2.29 -21.53
C PRO A 69 13.54 -1.34 -21.50
N LYS A 70 14.66 -1.77 -22.11
CA LYS A 70 15.92 -1.03 -22.06
C LYS A 70 15.86 0.23 -22.91
N GLU A 71 15.08 0.19 -23.98
CA GLU A 71 14.87 1.30 -24.93
C GLU A 71 14.21 2.49 -24.22
N ARG A 72 13.29 2.21 -23.28
CA ARG A 72 12.56 3.23 -22.52
C ARG A 72 13.25 3.61 -21.20
N PHE A 73 13.68 2.63 -20.41
CA PHE A 73 14.15 2.85 -19.04
C PHE A 73 15.66 2.71 -18.87
N GLY A 74 16.37 2.23 -19.89
CA GLY A 74 17.80 1.93 -19.85
C GLY A 74 18.15 0.79 -18.89
N SER A 75 19.29 0.91 -18.20
CA SER A 75 19.77 -0.14 -17.31
C SER A 75 18.82 -0.42 -16.14
N ALA A 76 18.24 -1.62 -16.13
CA ALA A 76 17.43 -2.16 -15.04
C ALA A 76 18.18 -2.14 -13.69
N SER A 77 19.47 -2.45 -13.69
CA SER A 77 20.30 -2.42 -12.48
C SER A 77 20.41 -1.01 -11.90
N ALA A 78 20.49 0.01 -12.76
CA ALA A 78 20.52 1.41 -12.32
C ALA A 78 19.18 1.83 -11.71
N VAL A 79 18.05 1.42 -12.31
CA VAL A 79 16.70 1.65 -11.77
C VAL A 79 16.54 0.96 -10.42
N HIS A 80 16.87 -0.33 -10.32
CA HIS A 80 16.72 -1.09 -9.08
C HIS A 80 17.63 -0.57 -7.97
N LYS A 81 18.87 -0.17 -8.28
CA LYS A 81 19.74 0.50 -7.31
C LYS A 81 19.09 1.76 -6.76
N ARG A 82 18.47 2.56 -7.63
CA ARG A 82 17.79 3.80 -7.21
C ARG A 82 16.53 3.54 -6.41
N PHE A 83 15.77 2.51 -6.76
CA PHE A 83 14.64 2.02 -5.97
C PHE A 83 15.06 1.69 -4.53
N LEU A 84 16.16 0.95 -4.34
CA LEU A 84 16.67 0.62 -3.00
C LEU A 84 17.15 1.85 -2.22
N GLU A 85 17.80 2.81 -2.89
CA GLU A 85 18.22 4.05 -2.23
C GLU A 85 17.02 4.91 -1.78
N TRP A 86 15.96 4.96 -2.59
CA TRP A 86 14.72 5.66 -2.23
C TRP A 86 13.92 4.92 -1.17
N GLU A 87 13.97 3.58 -1.17
CA GLU A 87 13.40 2.77 -0.09
C GLU A 87 14.08 3.08 1.23
N ALA A 88 15.41 3.04 1.27
CA ALA A 88 16.19 3.37 2.47
C ALA A 88 15.97 4.82 2.94
N ALA A 89 15.70 5.75 2.02
CA ALA A 89 15.37 7.14 2.34
C ALA A 89 13.90 7.37 2.72
N GLY A 90 13.07 6.31 2.79
CA GLY A 90 11.66 6.43 3.20
C GLY A 90 10.72 7.07 2.17
N VAL A 91 11.18 7.25 0.92
CA VAL A 91 10.45 7.98 -0.13
C VAL A 91 9.06 7.40 -0.38
N PHE A 92 8.94 6.08 -0.44
CA PHE A 92 7.67 5.44 -0.78
C PHE A 92 6.62 5.59 0.34
N GLU A 93 7.07 5.55 1.60
CA GLU A 93 6.18 5.83 2.73
C GLU A 93 5.76 7.30 2.74
N ALA A 94 6.67 8.23 2.42
CA ALA A 94 6.36 9.66 2.28
C ALA A 94 5.32 9.91 1.19
N ILE A 95 5.42 9.23 0.04
CA ILE A 95 4.42 9.32 -1.05
C ILE A 95 3.05 8.82 -0.57
N TRP A 96 2.99 7.75 0.22
CA TRP A 96 1.73 7.27 0.79
C TRP A 96 1.14 8.25 1.82
N LYS A 97 1.98 8.79 2.72
CA LYS A 97 1.59 9.85 3.66
C LYS A 97 0.99 11.06 2.93
N ALA A 98 1.65 11.53 1.88
CA ALA A 98 1.19 12.64 1.05
C ALA A 98 -0.17 12.34 0.40
N GLY A 99 -0.34 11.12 -0.15
CA GLY A 99 -1.62 10.71 -0.72
C GLY A 99 -2.77 10.63 0.29
N LEU A 100 -2.50 10.17 1.50
CA LEU A 100 -3.50 10.20 2.57
C LEU A 100 -3.80 11.61 3.05
N ALA A 101 -2.80 12.49 3.14
CA ALA A 101 -2.99 13.87 3.53
C ALA A 101 -3.85 14.64 2.51
N GLU A 102 -3.58 14.47 1.21
CA GLU A 102 -4.39 15.09 0.15
C GLU A 102 -5.82 14.52 0.13
N TYR A 103 -5.98 13.21 0.30
CA TYR A 103 -7.30 12.59 0.43
C TYR A 103 -8.08 13.11 1.64
N ASP A 104 -7.44 13.25 2.80
CA ASP A 104 -8.08 13.82 3.99
C ASP A 104 -8.48 15.29 3.78
N GLN A 105 -7.64 16.07 3.10
CA GLN A 105 -7.92 17.48 2.82
C GLN A 105 -9.08 17.65 1.84
N MET A 106 -9.12 16.85 0.78
CA MET A 106 -10.06 17.04 -0.34
C MET A 106 -11.40 16.34 -0.11
N GLU A 107 -11.39 15.14 0.48
CA GLU A 107 -12.56 14.26 0.58
C GLU A 107 -12.90 13.89 2.03
N GLY A 108 -11.98 14.14 2.97
CA GLY A 108 -12.05 13.74 4.37
C GLY A 108 -11.97 12.23 4.55
N ILE A 109 -10.97 11.71 5.26
CA ILE A 109 -10.89 10.27 5.52
C ILE A 109 -12.17 9.82 6.24
N ALA A 110 -12.76 8.69 5.80
CA ALA A 110 -13.99 8.16 6.39
C ALA A 110 -13.71 7.48 7.73
N TRP A 111 -13.34 8.27 8.73
CA TRP A 111 -12.88 7.83 10.04
C TRP A 111 -13.95 7.17 10.92
N ARG A 112 -15.23 7.23 10.55
CA ARG A 112 -16.30 6.69 11.38
C ARG A 112 -16.30 5.16 11.39
N TRP A 113 -16.06 4.56 10.23
CA TRP A 113 -16.06 3.12 10.05
C TRP A 113 -14.74 2.71 9.42
N GLN A 114 -14.00 1.84 10.08
CA GLN A 114 -12.82 1.19 9.55
C GLN A 114 -13.06 -0.30 9.42
N SER A 115 -12.32 -0.93 8.52
CA SER A 115 -12.32 -2.38 8.36
C SER A 115 -10.88 -2.88 8.38
N ILE A 116 -10.65 -4.02 9.04
CA ILE A 116 -9.34 -4.68 9.09
C ILE A 116 -9.46 -6.12 8.59
N ASP A 117 -8.50 -6.54 7.77
CA ASP A 117 -8.36 -7.92 7.33
C ASP A 117 -6.93 -8.22 6.85
N GLY A 118 -6.61 -9.51 6.80
CA GLY A 118 -5.37 -10.04 6.28
C GLY A 118 -5.57 -10.70 4.92
N ALA A 119 -4.65 -10.50 3.99
CA ALA A 119 -4.58 -11.26 2.74
C ALA A 119 -3.27 -12.05 2.65
N MET A 120 -3.38 -13.33 2.32
CA MET A 120 -2.23 -14.21 2.07
C MET A 120 -1.86 -14.23 0.59
N PHE A 121 -0.56 -14.34 0.30
CA PHE A 121 -0.06 -14.49 -1.05
C PHE A 121 1.16 -15.41 -1.09
N LYS A 122 1.39 -16.03 -2.26
CA LYS A 122 2.55 -16.90 -2.50
C LYS A 122 3.81 -16.04 -2.48
N ALA A 123 4.86 -16.55 -1.84
CA ALA A 123 6.13 -15.86 -1.69
C ALA A 123 7.31 -16.83 -1.93
N PRO A 124 7.44 -17.39 -3.16
CA PRO A 124 8.37 -18.49 -3.43
C PRO A 124 9.84 -18.13 -3.24
N LEU A 125 10.22 -16.87 -3.46
CA LEU A 125 11.60 -16.39 -3.36
C LEU A 125 11.87 -15.56 -2.09
N ALA A 126 10.85 -15.30 -1.27
CA ALA A 126 11.00 -14.48 -0.08
C ALA A 126 11.89 -15.16 0.96
N GLN A 127 12.72 -14.36 1.60
CA GLN A 127 13.65 -14.77 2.66
C GLN A 127 13.20 -14.21 4.02
N GLU A 128 12.56 -13.04 4.04
CA GLU A 128 12.09 -12.34 5.24
C GLU A 128 10.56 -12.20 5.25
N ALA A 129 9.96 -12.09 6.44
CA ALA A 129 8.50 -12.00 6.62
C ALA A 129 7.74 -13.06 5.80
N VAL A 130 8.19 -14.31 5.89
CA VAL A 130 7.70 -15.46 5.12
C VAL A 130 7.51 -16.65 6.05
N GLY A 131 6.51 -17.48 5.77
CA GLY A 131 6.22 -18.68 6.54
C GLY A 131 5.56 -19.76 5.70
N ARG A 132 5.39 -20.95 6.28
CA ARG A 132 4.64 -22.04 5.64
C ARG A 132 3.19 -21.59 5.49
N ASN A 133 2.66 -21.67 4.27
CA ASN A 133 1.27 -21.34 4.03
C ASN A 133 0.38 -22.46 4.62
N PRO A 134 -0.56 -22.16 5.54
CA PRO A 134 -1.45 -23.17 6.09
C PRO A 134 -2.40 -23.77 5.04
N THR A 135 -2.77 -22.98 4.02
CA THR A 135 -3.75 -23.37 2.99
C THR A 135 -3.10 -23.82 1.68
N GLY A 136 -1.77 -23.89 1.61
CA GLY A 136 -1.05 -24.34 0.42
C GLY A 136 0.34 -24.88 0.76
N ARG A 137 0.87 -25.85 0.00
CA ARG A 137 2.13 -26.56 0.32
C ARG A 137 3.42 -25.72 0.15
N GLY A 138 3.35 -24.38 0.10
CA GLY A 138 4.48 -23.50 -0.24
C GLY A 138 4.73 -22.35 0.74
N LYS A 139 5.77 -21.56 0.46
CA LYS A 139 6.11 -20.34 1.20
C LYS A 139 5.12 -19.21 0.86
N GLY A 140 4.70 -18.47 1.88
CA GLY A 140 3.80 -17.33 1.73
C GLY A 140 4.06 -16.21 2.73
N SER A 141 3.50 -15.06 2.42
CA SER A 141 3.46 -13.88 3.30
C SER A 141 2.01 -13.43 3.44
N LYS A 142 1.75 -12.67 4.50
CA LYS A 142 0.48 -11.96 4.70
C LYS A 142 0.69 -10.47 4.64
N ARG A 143 -0.38 -9.78 4.24
CA ARG A 143 -0.52 -8.33 4.35
C ARG A 143 -1.78 -8.04 5.14
N HIS A 144 -1.63 -7.43 6.30
CA HIS A 144 -2.71 -6.95 7.15
C HIS A 144 -2.96 -5.49 6.82
N LEU A 145 -4.20 -5.12 6.52
CA LEU A 145 -4.60 -3.76 6.16
C LEU A 145 -5.68 -3.27 7.09
N LEU A 146 -5.50 -2.05 7.63
CA LEU A 146 -6.61 -1.24 8.12
C LEU A 146 -7.02 -0.27 7.02
N VAL A 147 -8.31 -0.16 6.74
CA VAL A 147 -8.83 0.80 5.75
C VAL A 147 -9.92 1.70 6.32
N ASP A 148 -10.10 2.84 5.69
CA ASP A 148 -11.23 3.74 5.97
C ASP A 148 -12.56 3.19 5.40
N GLY A 149 -13.66 3.88 5.70
CA GLY A 149 -14.99 3.48 5.25
C GLY A 149 -15.20 3.51 3.73
N ARG A 150 -14.24 4.02 2.95
CA ARG A 150 -14.24 4.03 1.48
C ARG A 150 -13.20 3.08 0.88
N GLY A 151 -12.51 2.29 1.69
CA GLY A 151 -11.52 1.29 1.29
C GLY A 151 -10.09 1.84 1.11
N VAL A 152 -9.81 3.07 1.51
CA VAL A 152 -8.45 3.65 1.43
C VAL A 152 -7.57 3.04 2.52
N PRO A 153 -6.38 2.50 2.19
CA PRO A 153 -5.49 1.90 3.18
C PRO A 153 -4.91 2.97 4.11
N LEU A 154 -5.15 2.82 5.41
CA LEU A 154 -4.66 3.69 6.48
C LEU A 154 -3.42 3.14 7.17
N SER A 155 -3.26 1.82 7.20
CA SER A 155 -2.09 1.14 7.73
C SER A 155 -1.83 -0.18 7.01
N ARG A 156 -0.61 -0.70 7.18
CA ARG A 156 -0.18 -1.98 6.62
C ARG A 156 0.85 -2.65 7.51
N VAL A 157 0.68 -3.96 7.73
CA VAL A 157 1.69 -4.84 8.35
C VAL A 157 1.94 -6.03 7.42
N ALA A 158 3.17 -6.52 7.37
CA ALA A 158 3.58 -7.63 6.52
C ALA A 158 4.20 -8.70 7.41
N THR A 159 3.79 -9.95 7.24
CA THR A 159 4.26 -11.06 8.09
C THR A 159 4.40 -12.35 7.29
N GLY A 160 4.95 -13.40 7.91
CA GLY A 160 4.88 -14.75 7.37
C GLY A 160 3.45 -15.29 7.29
N ALA A 161 3.18 -16.22 6.37
CA ALA A 161 1.86 -16.85 6.19
C ALA A 161 1.37 -17.68 7.38
N ASN A 162 2.25 -18.07 8.29
CA ASN A 162 1.94 -18.81 9.51
C ASN A 162 1.45 -17.90 10.65
N GLU A 163 1.66 -16.58 10.56
CA GLU A 163 1.22 -15.65 11.60
C GLU A 163 -0.31 -15.52 11.62
N HIS A 164 -0.90 -15.55 12.81
CA HIS A 164 -2.33 -15.38 12.99
C HIS A 164 -2.73 -13.91 12.89
N ASP A 165 -3.80 -13.59 12.15
CA ASP A 165 -4.14 -12.18 11.89
C ASP A 165 -4.49 -11.42 13.18
N VAL A 166 -5.03 -12.13 14.19
CA VAL A 166 -5.30 -11.59 15.53
C VAL A 166 -4.04 -11.07 16.22
N THR A 167 -2.87 -11.70 16.03
CA THR A 167 -1.63 -11.24 16.67
C THR A 167 -1.10 -9.95 16.05
N GLN A 168 -1.55 -9.63 14.83
CA GLN A 168 -1.11 -8.46 14.06
C GLN A 168 -2.07 -7.29 14.17
N LEU A 169 -3.19 -7.45 14.88
CA LEU A 169 -4.20 -6.42 15.08
C LEU A 169 -3.62 -5.16 15.74
N ASP A 170 -2.88 -5.31 16.84
CA ASP A 170 -2.28 -4.18 17.56
C ASP A 170 -1.27 -3.44 16.69
N ALA A 171 -0.37 -4.17 16.03
CA ALA A 171 0.59 -3.61 15.09
C ALA A 171 -0.10 -2.86 13.93
N ALA A 172 -1.19 -3.39 13.38
CA ALA A 172 -1.94 -2.74 12.31
C ALA A 172 -2.65 -1.46 12.79
N LEU A 173 -3.16 -1.42 14.02
CA LEU A 173 -3.78 -0.21 14.56
C LEU A 173 -2.74 0.85 14.95
N GLN A 174 -1.54 0.45 15.37
CA GLN A 174 -0.42 1.36 15.66
C GLN A 174 0.22 1.92 14.38
N ALA A 175 0.27 1.14 13.30
CA ALA A 175 0.89 1.52 12.03
C ALA A 175 0.06 2.49 11.17
N ILE A 176 -0.95 3.18 11.74
CA ILE A 176 -1.73 4.19 11.01
C ILE A 176 -0.80 5.33 10.59
N VAL A 177 -0.76 5.54 9.28
CA VAL A 177 0.23 6.39 8.61
C VAL A 177 -0.03 7.89 8.80
N VAL A 178 -1.28 8.26 9.05
CA VAL A 178 -1.70 9.65 9.27
C VAL A 178 -2.47 9.80 10.57
N LYS A 179 -2.15 10.86 11.32
CA LYS A 179 -2.79 11.13 12.61
C LYS A 179 -4.23 11.59 12.39
N ARG A 180 -5.19 10.82 12.91
CA ARG A 180 -6.58 11.26 13.03
C ARG A 180 -6.64 12.46 13.98
N LYS A 181 -7.13 13.61 13.51
CA LYS A 181 -7.47 14.75 14.38
C LYS A 181 -8.49 14.29 15.43
N ARG A 182 -8.37 14.76 16.68
CA ARG A 182 -9.23 14.32 17.79
C ARG A 182 -10.71 14.40 17.36
N PRO A 183 -11.46 13.29 17.35
CA PRO A 183 -12.86 13.34 16.96
C PRO A 183 -13.64 14.19 17.97
N SER A 184 -14.55 15.02 17.48
CA SER A 184 -15.42 15.87 18.33
C SER A 184 -16.40 15.05 19.19
N GLN A 185 -16.66 13.79 18.83
CA GLN A 185 -17.57 12.90 19.53
C GLN A 185 -16.85 11.73 20.19
N ARG A 186 -17.21 11.46 21.45
CA ARG A 186 -16.57 10.49 22.37
C ARG A 186 -16.74 9.01 21.95
N ARG A 187 -17.54 8.69 20.92
CA ARG A 187 -17.81 7.31 20.45
C ARG A 187 -18.08 7.24 18.94
N SER A 188 -17.06 7.53 18.12
CA SER A 188 -17.20 7.57 16.65
C SER A 188 -16.18 6.71 15.91
N LYS A 189 -15.57 5.71 16.56
CA LYS A 189 -14.61 4.81 15.92
C LYS A 189 -15.18 3.40 15.91
N HIS A 190 -15.63 2.93 14.76
CA HIS A 190 -16.16 1.57 14.62
C HIS A 190 -15.18 0.73 13.82
N LEU A 191 -14.80 -0.45 14.33
CA LEU A 191 -13.91 -1.38 13.62
C LEU A 191 -14.65 -2.65 13.22
N CYS A 192 -14.77 -2.89 11.92
CA CYS A 192 -15.25 -4.14 11.38
C CYS A 192 -14.09 -5.12 11.15
N ALA A 193 -14.23 -6.35 11.63
CA ALA A 193 -13.23 -7.41 11.46
C ALA A 193 -13.91 -8.77 11.23
N ASP A 194 -13.17 -9.75 10.75
CA ASP A 194 -13.65 -11.13 10.59
C ASP A 194 -13.99 -11.79 11.93
N GLY A 195 -14.84 -12.83 11.90
CA GLY A 195 -15.14 -13.69 13.05
C GLY A 195 -13.89 -14.26 13.75
N GLY A 196 -12.76 -14.38 13.05
CA GLY A 196 -11.47 -14.75 13.65
C GLY A 196 -10.98 -13.78 14.74
N TYR A 197 -11.45 -12.53 14.76
CA TYR A 197 -11.10 -11.51 15.75
C TYR A 197 -12.06 -11.45 16.95
N ARG A 198 -12.87 -12.49 17.19
CA ARG A 198 -13.83 -12.53 18.32
C ARG A 198 -13.20 -12.82 19.68
N GLY A 199 -11.96 -13.26 19.72
CA GLY A 199 -11.29 -13.63 20.97
C GLY A 199 -11.17 -12.45 21.94
N ARG A 200 -11.23 -12.73 23.25
CA ARG A 200 -11.15 -11.70 24.32
C ARG A 200 -9.96 -10.76 24.13
N ARG A 201 -8.79 -11.29 23.81
CA ARG A 201 -7.57 -10.51 23.55
C ARG A 201 -7.72 -9.56 22.37
N ALA A 202 -8.35 -10.01 21.28
CA ALA A 202 -8.58 -9.16 20.11
C ALA A 202 -9.51 -7.99 20.47
N LEU A 203 -10.62 -8.27 21.15
CA LEU A 203 -11.58 -7.25 21.58
C LEU A 203 -10.93 -6.21 22.52
N GLN A 204 -10.11 -6.66 23.48
CA GLN A 204 -9.36 -5.76 24.36
C GLN A 204 -8.40 -4.83 23.60
N ILE A 205 -7.73 -5.33 22.56
CA ILE A 205 -6.87 -4.51 21.71
C ILE A 205 -7.71 -3.50 20.93
N ILE A 206 -8.86 -3.89 20.37
CA ILE A 206 -9.74 -2.96 19.65
C ILE A 206 -10.18 -1.82 20.58
N GLU A 207 -10.61 -2.17 21.79
CA GLU A 207 -11.08 -1.22 22.79
C GLU A 207 -9.96 -0.31 23.34
N SER A 208 -8.74 -0.83 23.54
CA SER A 208 -7.60 -0.02 24.01
C SER A 208 -7.18 1.05 23.00
N HIS A 209 -7.39 0.81 21.71
CA HIS A 209 -7.23 1.80 20.63
C HIS A 209 -8.43 2.76 20.48
N GLY A 210 -9.44 2.62 21.34
CA GLY A 210 -10.63 3.45 21.39
C GLY A 210 -11.65 3.14 20.29
N TYR A 211 -11.66 1.91 19.76
CA TYR A 211 -12.64 1.45 18.78
C TYR A 211 -13.78 0.67 19.44
N ILE A 212 -14.95 0.73 18.81
CA ILE A 212 -16.09 -0.13 19.08
C ILE A 212 -15.96 -1.34 18.16
N PRO A 213 -15.83 -2.58 18.69
CA PRO A 213 -15.69 -3.77 17.87
C PRO A 213 -17.02 -4.15 17.19
N HIS A 214 -16.97 -4.37 15.88
CA HIS A 214 -18.05 -4.93 15.06
C HIS A 214 -17.57 -6.25 14.45
N VAL A 215 -17.45 -7.27 15.30
CA VAL A 215 -16.98 -8.61 14.93
C VAL A 215 -18.13 -9.59 14.99
N VAL A 216 -18.71 -9.89 13.82
CA VAL A 216 -19.94 -10.71 13.72
C VAL A 216 -19.58 -12.10 13.20
N ASP A 217 -20.25 -13.11 13.76
CA ASP A 217 -20.12 -14.48 13.27
C ASP A 217 -20.63 -14.62 11.83
N ARG A 218 -20.04 -15.52 11.03
CA ARG A 218 -20.45 -15.75 9.65
C ARG A 218 -21.92 -16.19 9.56
N SER A 219 -22.38 -17.03 10.49
CA SER A 219 -23.79 -17.46 10.57
C SER A 219 -24.73 -16.27 10.82
N LYS A 220 -24.44 -15.49 11.85
CA LYS A 220 -25.20 -14.27 12.22
C LYS A 220 -25.18 -13.21 11.11
N ALA A 221 -24.07 -13.10 10.38
CA ALA A 221 -23.98 -12.19 9.24
C ALA A 221 -24.87 -12.64 8.08
N VAL A 222 -24.95 -13.95 7.81
CA VAL A 222 -25.87 -14.53 6.82
C VAL A 222 -27.31 -14.30 7.24
N ASP A 223 -27.65 -14.53 8.50
CA ASP A 223 -29.01 -14.32 9.02
C ASP A 223 -29.41 -12.83 8.96
N ALA A 224 -28.50 -11.92 9.32
CA ALA A 224 -28.73 -10.49 9.21
C ALA A 224 -28.96 -10.06 7.75
N LYS A 225 -28.24 -10.65 6.79
CA LYS A 225 -28.41 -10.39 5.35
C LYS A 225 -29.70 -11.02 4.80
N ARG A 226 -30.15 -12.16 5.34
CA ARG A 226 -31.46 -12.74 5.01
C ARG A 226 -32.61 -11.84 5.50
N ARG A 227 -32.48 -11.27 6.70
CA ARG A 227 -33.48 -10.36 7.30
C ARG A 227 -33.54 -9.00 6.61
N ASP A 228 -32.39 -8.45 6.22
CA ASP A 228 -32.31 -7.21 5.46
C ASP A 228 -31.29 -7.35 4.32
N PRO A 229 -31.73 -7.74 3.12
CA PRO A 229 -30.86 -7.90 1.96
C PRO A 229 -30.18 -6.60 1.51
N THR A 230 -30.73 -5.43 1.87
CA THR A 230 -30.18 -4.13 1.50
C THR A 230 -29.02 -3.72 2.40
N LYS A 231 -28.93 -4.29 3.60
CA LYS A 231 -27.87 -4.02 4.59
C LYS A 231 -26.54 -4.63 4.16
N ARG A 232 -25.64 -3.79 3.67
CA ARG A 232 -24.26 -4.21 3.35
C ARG A 232 -23.39 -4.24 4.61
N ALA A 233 -22.83 -5.41 4.92
CA ALA A 233 -21.84 -5.56 5.98
C ALA A 233 -20.60 -4.70 5.69
N ARG A 234 -20.24 -3.78 6.58
CA ARG A 234 -19.21 -2.74 6.34
C ARG A 234 -17.77 -3.28 6.19
N ARG A 235 -17.54 -4.57 6.46
CA ARG A 235 -16.27 -5.27 6.17
C ARG A 235 -15.84 -5.13 4.71
N TRP A 236 -16.78 -5.02 3.76
CA TRP A 236 -16.49 -4.94 2.32
C TRP A 236 -15.41 -3.91 1.93
N GLY A 237 -15.20 -2.84 2.72
CA GLY A 237 -14.16 -1.85 2.46
C GLY A 237 -12.75 -2.44 2.36
N VAL A 238 -12.36 -3.36 3.25
CA VAL A 238 -11.00 -3.96 3.23
C VAL A 238 -10.87 -5.00 2.12
N GLU A 239 -11.94 -5.74 1.82
CA GLU A 239 -12.00 -6.67 0.69
C GLU A 239 -11.81 -5.91 -0.65
N VAL A 240 -12.44 -4.75 -0.79
CA VAL A 240 -12.27 -3.88 -1.96
C VAL A 240 -10.84 -3.33 -2.03
N CYS A 241 -10.25 -2.94 -0.89
CA CYS A 241 -8.86 -2.52 -0.87
C CYS A 241 -7.92 -3.65 -1.36
N HIS A 242 -8.09 -4.87 -0.86
CA HIS A 242 -7.36 -6.03 -1.35
C HIS A 242 -7.56 -6.26 -2.85
N SER A 243 -8.78 -6.10 -3.37
CA SER A 243 -9.07 -6.15 -4.81
C SER A 243 -8.31 -5.07 -5.60
N TRP A 244 -8.16 -3.85 -5.07
CA TRP A 244 -7.33 -2.83 -5.70
C TRP A 244 -5.85 -3.18 -5.67
N PHE A 245 -5.35 -3.71 -4.56
CA PHE A 245 -3.98 -4.21 -4.49
C PHE A 245 -3.71 -5.33 -5.51
N ASN A 246 -4.71 -6.18 -5.80
CA ASN A 246 -4.59 -7.24 -6.81
C ASN A 246 -4.43 -6.70 -8.24
N ARG A 247 -4.76 -5.43 -8.50
CA ARG A 247 -4.52 -4.78 -9.80
C ARG A 247 -3.04 -4.42 -10.03
N PHE A 248 -2.20 -4.50 -9.00
CA PHE A 248 -0.76 -4.35 -9.12
C PHE A 248 -0.15 -5.74 -9.22
N ARG A 249 0.06 -6.21 -10.46
CA ARG A 249 0.45 -7.61 -10.74
C ARG A 249 1.70 -8.04 -9.97
N LYS A 250 2.62 -7.11 -9.73
CA LYS A 250 3.85 -7.33 -8.95
C LYS A 250 3.60 -7.77 -7.50
N LEU A 251 2.42 -7.48 -6.95
CA LEU A 251 2.05 -7.78 -5.56
C LEU A 251 1.20 -9.05 -5.41
N LEU A 252 0.73 -9.66 -6.50
CA LEU A 252 -0.08 -10.89 -6.45
C LEU A 252 0.73 -12.09 -5.95
N VAL A 253 1.99 -12.18 -6.40
CA VAL A 253 2.98 -13.15 -5.93
C VAL A 253 4.21 -12.37 -5.53
N ARG A 254 4.66 -12.54 -4.28
CA ARG A 254 5.85 -11.86 -3.79
C ARG A 254 7.10 -12.57 -4.32
N TYR A 255 7.72 -11.94 -5.31
CA TYR A 255 9.05 -12.32 -5.80
C TYR A 255 10.19 -11.52 -5.15
N GLU A 256 9.87 -10.44 -4.44
CA GLU A 256 10.87 -9.66 -3.69
C GLU A 256 11.39 -10.47 -2.50
N LYS A 257 12.71 -10.68 -2.48
CA LYS A 257 13.39 -11.51 -1.47
C LYS A 257 13.30 -10.90 -0.07
N LEU A 258 13.61 -9.61 0.01
CA LEU A 258 13.65 -8.84 1.26
C LEU A 258 12.29 -8.23 1.57
N GLU A 259 11.99 -8.05 2.85
CA GLU A 259 10.74 -7.42 3.30
C GLU A 259 10.68 -5.96 2.87
N ARG A 260 11.77 -5.23 3.05
CA ARG A 260 11.86 -3.79 2.75
C ARG A 260 11.46 -3.43 1.31
N SER A 261 11.93 -4.21 0.33
CA SER A 261 11.57 -4.04 -1.09
C SER A 261 10.10 -4.35 -1.35
N PHE A 262 9.55 -5.38 -0.70
CA PHE A 262 8.14 -5.71 -0.80
C PHE A 262 7.26 -4.61 -0.19
N VAL A 263 7.64 -4.11 0.99
CA VAL A 263 6.96 -3.03 1.71
C VAL A 263 6.95 -1.74 0.89
N ALA A 264 8.09 -1.35 0.32
CA ALA A 264 8.19 -0.19 -0.57
C ALA A 264 7.18 -0.24 -1.74
N LEU A 265 7.07 -1.38 -2.42
CA LEU A 265 6.11 -1.56 -3.51
C LEU A 265 4.65 -1.47 -3.02
N ASN A 266 4.37 -1.95 -1.80
CA ASN A 266 3.04 -1.80 -1.19
C ASN A 266 2.73 -0.34 -0.83
N HIS A 267 3.72 0.42 -0.36
CA HIS A 267 3.53 1.86 -0.08
C HIS A 267 3.16 2.64 -1.34
N ILE A 268 3.84 2.37 -2.47
CA ILE A 268 3.48 2.99 -3.76
C ILE A 268 2.05 2.61 -4.16
N ALA A 269 1.68 1.33 -4.06
CA ALA A 269 0.31 0.90 -4.37
C ALA A 269 -0.73 1.56 -3.46
N ALA A 270 -0.45 1.67 -2.16
CA ALA A 270 -1.32 2.35 -1.20
C ALA A 270 -1.48 3.84 -1.52
N ALA A 271 -0.40 4.52 -1.89
CA ALA A 271 -0.42 5.91 -2.32
C ALA A 271 -1.28 6.10 -3.58
N ILE A 272 -1.09 5.25 -4.59
CA ILE A 272 -1.87 5.29 -5.83
C ILE A 272 -3.36 5.08 -5.53
N ILE A 273 -3.71 4.18 -4.61
CA ILE A 273 -5.09 3.98 -4.18
C ILE A 273 -5.65 5.25 -3.52
N ALA A 274 -4.89 5.89 -2.63
CA ALA A 274 -5.32 7.12 -1.95
C ALA A 274 -5.52 8.27 -2.95
N PHE A 275 -4.54 8.53 -3.83
CA PHE A 275 -4.64 9.57 -4.86
C PHE A 275 -5.81 9.35 -5.83
N ARG A 276 -6.17 8.09 -6.14
CA ARG A 276 -7.33 7.78 -6.98
C ARG A 276 -8.68 8.11 -6.34
N LYS A 277 -8.72 8.32 -5.01
CA LYS A 277 -9.94 8.76 -4.32
C LYS A 277 -10.12 10.27 -4.31
N VAL A 278 -9.10 11.03 -4.68
CA VAL A 278 -9.20 12.47 -4.86
C VAL A 278 -9.84 12.76 -6.21
N SER A 279 -10.92 13.53 -6.21
CA SER A 279 -11.64 13.91 -7.43
C SER A 279 -10.80 14.86 -8.29
N LEU A 280 -10.21 14.36 -9.37
CA LEU A 280 -9.36 15.15 -10.28
C LEU A 280 -9.91 15.23 -11.71
N LYS A 281 -9.50 16.28 -12.43
CA LYS A 281 -9.80 16.49 -13.86
C LYS A 281 -9.11 15.43 -14.74
N ILE A 282 -7.92 14.97 -14.33
CA ILE A 282 -7.16 13.90 -15.00
C ILE A 282 -7.07 12.71 -14.07
N ASN A 283 -7.40 11.52 -14.59
CA ASN A 283 -7.32 10.30 -13.80
C ASN A 283 -5.84 9.93 -13.61
N ILE A 284 -5.35 9.97 -12.38
CA ILE A 284 -3.92 9.88 -12.05
C ILE A 284 -3.29 8.59 -12.61
N ILE A 285 -3.98 7.45 -12.48
CA ILE A 285 -3.59 6.12 -13.00
C ILE A 285 -4.87 5.32 -13.30
N TYR A 286 -5.13 4.94 -14.57
CA TYR A 286 -6.23 4.02 -14.92
C TYR A 286 -5.91 2.59 -14.45
N GLY A 287 -6.88 1.70 -14.49
CA GLY A 287 -6.73 0.29 -14.14
C GLY A 287 -7.94 -0.20 -13.39
#